data_AF-X1MVE9-F1
#
_entry.id   AF-X1MVE9-F1
#
_cell.length_a   1.000
_cell.length_b   1.000
_cell.length_c   1.000
_cell.angle_alpha   90.00
_cell.angle_beta   90.00
_cell.angle_gamma   90.00
#
_symmetry.space_group_name_H-M   'P 1'
#
loop_
_entity.id
_entity.type
_entity.pdbx_description
1 polymer ?
#
loop_
_entity_poly.entity_id
_entity_poly.type
_entity_poly.pdbx_seq_one_letter_code
_entity_poly.pdbx_strand_id
1 'polypeptide(L)'
;MTVEGVGISSISRIKCFSWNTIASWQYLACQAAGEFNDHKLKGVELIELQADEIRTFAGTKKKPMWIFAAIEVWSRLWISKVVGNRNYCNVKTLLNQIIEACRIANPFIFTTDGFEPYSWAAKNLLDSICLYAQVIKKWRKNRVIKVERRLIIGTKAKMEQLL
;
A
#
# COMPACT_ATOMS: atom_id res chain seq x y z
N MET A 1 14.78 -16.77 8.55
CA MET A 1 14.64 -17.72 7.43
C MET A 1 13.37 -17.47 6.62
N THR A 2 12.17 -17.48 7.21
CA THR A 2 10.94 -17.15 6.45
C THR A 2 10.99 -15.75 5.85
N VAL A 3 11.45 -14.76 6.62
CA VAL A 3 11.61 -13.36 6.19
C VAL A 3 12.59 -13.20 5.02
N GLU A 4 13.48 -14.18 4.83
CA GLU A 4 14.44 -14.24 3.72
C GLU A 4 13.87 -14.95 2.47
N GLY A 5 12.56 -15.25 2.47
CA GLY A 5 11.88 -15.94 1.37
C GLY A 5 12.07 -17.47 1.35
N VAL A 6 12.63 -18.07 2.41
CA VAL A 6 12.77 -19.54 2.48
C VAL A 6 11.43 -20.20 2.77
N GLY A 7 11.01 -21.11 1.89
CA GLY A 7 9.75 -21.84 2.04
C GLY A 7 9.70 -22.76 3.27
N ILE A 8 8.49 -22.98 3.81
CA ILE A 8 8.24 -23.78 5.03
C ILE A 8 8.91 -25.16 4.94
N SER A 9 8.76 -25.85 3.79
CA SER A 9 9.34 -27.19 3.60
C SER A 9 10.88 -27.20 3.65
N SER A 10 11.53 -26.13 3.20
CA SER A 10 13.00 -26.00 3.28
C SER A 10 13.44 -25.69 4.71
N ILE A 11 12.72 -24.84 5.43
CA ILE A 11 12.99 -24.57 6.85
C ILE A 11 12.83 -25.86 7.66
N SER A 12 11.77 -26.62 7.40
CA SER A 12 11.48 -27.91 8.04
C SER A 12 12.66 -28.88 7.90
N ARG A 13 13.21 -29.02 6.69
CA ARG A 13 14.39 -29.86 6.43
C ARG A 13 15.65 -29.35 7.12
N ILE A 14 15.93 -28.05 7.06
CA ILE A 14 17.17 -27.47 7.60
C ILE A 14 17.17 -27.46 9.14
N LYS A 15 16.02 -27.20 9.75
CA LYS A 15 15.86 -27.08 11.20
C LYS A 15 15.33 -28.34 11.87
N CYS A 16 15.03 -29.39 11.10
CA CYS A 16 14.48 -30.65 11.58
C CYS A 16 13.18 -30.50 12.41
N PHE A 17 12.36 -29.49 12.07
CA PHE A 17 11.02 -29.30 12.68
C PHE A 17 9.92 -29.76 11.73
N SER A 18 8.76 -30.13 12.29
CA SER A 18 7.59 -30.46 11.48
C SER A 18 7.11 -29.24 10.66
N TRP A 19 6.55 -29.51 9.48
CA TRP A 19 5.95 -28.46 8.64
C TRP A 19 4.85 -27.69 9.40
N ASN A 20 4.00 -28.41 10.15
CA ASN A 20 2.91 -27.82 10.93
C ASN A 20 3.42 -26.84 11.98
N THR A 21 4.49 -27.19 12.70
CA THR A 21 5.09 -26.31 13.71
C THR A 21 5.55 -24.98 13.10
N ILE A 22 6.22 -25.03 11.96
CA ILE A 22 6.70 -23.81 11.29
C ILE A 22 5.52 -22.98 10.76
N ALA A 23 4.51 -23.62 10.18
CA ALA A 23 3.30 -22.95 9.71
C ALA A 23 2.55 -22.26 10.87
N SER A 24 2.40 -22.93 12.01
CA SER A 24 1.80 -22.35 13.22
C SER A 24 2.60 -21.15 13.74
N TRP A 25 3.93 -21.23 13.78
CA TRP A 25 4.76 -20.09 14.18
C TRP A 25 4.66 -18.91 13.21
N GLN A 26 4.60 -19.16 11.90
CA GLN A 26 4.38 -18.08 10.92
C GLN A 26 3.02 -17.42 11.10
N TYR A 27 1.98 -18.20 11.39
CA TYR A 27 0.65 -17.67 11.67
C TYR A 27 0.63 -16.81 12.94
N LEU A 28 1.24 -17.27 14.03
CA LEU A 28 1.37 -16.48 15.26
C LEU A 28 2.18 -15.21 15.05
N ALA A 29 3.30 -15.28 14.32
CA ALA A 29 4.10 -14.11 13.99
C ALA A 29 3.32 -13.08 13.14
N CYS A 30 2.47 -13.56 12.21
CA CYS A 30 1.60 -12.70 11.41
C CYS A 30 0.59 -11.95 12.29
N GLN A 31 -0.06 -12.63 13.25
CA GLN A 31 -0.99 -12.00 14.19
C GLN A 31 -0.29 -10.96 15.05
N ALA A 32 0.85 -11.32 15.66
CA ALA A 32 1.64 -10.40 16.47
C ALA A 32 2.11 -9.18 15.66
N ALA A 33 2.50 -9.35 14.39
CA ALA A 33 2.84 -8.25 13.50
C ALA A 33 1.63 -7.36 13.15
N GLY A 34 0.43 -7.95 13.03
CA GLY A 34 -0.82 -7.21 12.87
C GLY A 34 -1.08 -6.31 14.07
N GLU A 35 -1.11 -6.91 15.26
CA GLU A 35 -1.33 -6.18 16.52
C GLU A 35 -0.26 -5.11 16.75
N PHE A 36 1.01 -5.40 16.49
CA PHE A 36 2.08 -4.43 16.59
C PHE A 36 1.82 -3.21 15.69
N ASN A 37 1.43 -3.44 14.43
CA ASN A 37 1.13 -2.36 13.49
C ASN A 37 -0.07 -1.53 13.96
N ASP A 38 -1.15 -2.18 14.41
CA ASP A 38 -2.36 -1.48 14.88
C ASP A 38 -2.08 -0.55 16.08
N HIS A 39 -1.11 -0.90 16.92
CA HIS A 39 -0.70 -0.07 18.05
C HIS A 39 0.32 1.00 17.68
N LYS A 40 1.24 0.71 16.74
CA LYS A 40 2.40 1.56 16.47
C LYS A 40 2.21 2.54 15.32
N LEU A 41 1.28 2.27 14.39
CA LEU A 41 1.05 3.13 13.23
C LEU A 41 0.07 4.28 13.52
N LYS A 42 -0.25 4.55 14.79
CA LYS A 42 -1.14 5.64 15.21
C LYS A 42 -0.40 6.96 15.40
N GLY A 43 -1.04 8.04 14.98
CA GLY A 43 -0.56 9.41 15.15
C GLY A 43 0.65 9.76 14.28
N VAL A 44 0.88 9.03 13.18
CA VAL A 44 1.91 9.37 12.19
C VAL A 44 1.49 10.63 11.46
N GLU A 45 2.39 11.60 11.33
CA GLU A 45 2.14 12.80 10.54
C GLU A 45 2.18 12.45 9.04
N LEU A 46 1.12 12.81 8.32
CA LEU A 46 0.97 12.52 6.90
C LEU A 46 1.19 13.79 6.09
N ILE A 47 2.35 13.87 5.42
CA ILE A 47 2.74 15.01 4.57
C ILE A 47 2.64 14.62 3.09
N GLU A 48 3.22 13.47 2.73
CA GLU A 48 3.11 12.91 1.38
C GLU A 48 2.80 11.42 1.45
N LEU A 49 1.69 11.04 0.80
CA LEU A 49 1.21 9.69 0.68
C LEU A 49 1.47 9.15 -0.73
N GLN A 50 2.07 7.98 -0.82
CA GLN A 50 2.13 7.20 -2.05
C GLN A 50 1.40 5.87 -1.87
N ALA A 51 0.53 5.52 -2.81
CA ALA A 51 -0.15 4.22 -2.80
C ALA A 51 -0.02 3.50 -4.15
N ASP A 52 0.17 2.18 -4.07
CA ASP A 52 0.31 1.29 -5.23
C ASP A 52 -0.26 -0.10 -4.91
N GLU A 53 -0.45 -0.92 -5.94
CA GLU A 53 -0.83 -2.32 -5.78
C GLU A 53 0.17 -3.31 -6.35
N ILE A 54 0.36 -4.41 -5.62
CA ILE A 54 1.13 -5.55 -6.07
C ILE A 54 0.21 -6.73 -6.29
N ARG A 55 0.23 -7.28 -7.49
CA ARG A 55 -0.48 -8.53 -7.81
C ARG A 55 0.28 -9.72 -7.25
N THR A 56 -0.42 -10.59 -6.52
CA THR A 56 0.09 -11.85 -5.99
C THR A 56 -0.95 -12.98 -6.10
N PHE A 57 -0.70 -14.13 -5.49
CA PHE A 57 -1.55 -15.33 -5.58
C PHE A 57 -1.78 -15.96 -4.21
N ALA A 58 -3.03 -16.36 -3.93
CA ALA A 58 -3.40 -17.08 -2.72
C ALA A 58 -3.32 -18.59 -2.94
N GLY A 59 -2.18 -19.19 -2.56
CA GLY A 59 -1.94 -20.64 -2.62
C GLY A 59 -1.71 -21.18 -4.04
N THR A 60 -2.59 -20.86 -5.00
CA THR A 60 -2.44 -21.28 -6.40
C THR A 60 -2.47 -20.09 -7.35
N LYS A 61 -1.80 -20.21 -8.51
CA LYS A 61 -1.77 -19.17 -9.55
C LYS A 61 -3.15 -18.84 -10.14
N LYS A 62 -4.14 -19.71 -9.93
CA LYS A 62 -5.54 -19.52 -10.37
C LYS A 62 -6.33 -18.58 -9.47
N LYS A 63 -5.80 -18.25 -8.28
CA LYS A 63 -6.43 -17.34 -7.31
C LYS A 63 -5.61 -16.05 -7.19
N PRO A 64 -5.68 -15.15 -8.17
CA PRO A 64 -4.99 -13.87 -8.08
C PRO A 64 -5.59 -13.02 -6.96
N MET A 65 -4.74 -12.28 -6.28
CA MET A 65 -5.09 -11.34 -5.23
C MET A 65 -4.18 -10.12 -5.33
N TRP A 66 -4.57 -9.02 -4.71
CA TRP A 66 -3.83 -7.76 -4.75
C TRP A 66 -3.54 -7.29 -3.33
N ILE A 67 -2.30 -6.84 -3.15
CA ILE A 67 -1.87 -6.14 -1.94
C ILE A 67 -1.83 -4.67 -2.30
N PHE A 68 -2.73 -3.90 -1.72
CA PHE A 68 -2.69 -2.45 -1.71
C PHE A 68 -1.74 -2.02 -0.59
N ALA A 69 -0.77 -1.17 -0.90
CA ALA A 69 0.19 -0.67 0.06
C ALA A 69 0.27 0.85 -0.02
N ALA A 70 0.35 1.49 1.15
CA ALA A 70 0.45 2.93 1.30
C ALA A 70 1.68 3.27 2.15
N ILE A 71 2.50 4.18 1.65
CA ILE A 71 3.72 4.65 2.31
C ILE A 71 3.66 6.17 2.51
N GLU A 72 4.03 6.62 3.70
CA GLU A 72 4.37 8.01 3.96
C GLU A 72 5.81 8.23 3.47
N VAL A 73 6.00 9.17 2.54
CA VAL A 73 7.23 9.28 1.76
C VAL A 73 8.41 9.77 2.61
N TRP A 74 8.18 10.73 3.50
CA TRP A 74 9.25 11.40 4.23
C TRP A 74 9.84 10.53 5.35
N SER A 75 8.98 9.89 6.13
CA SER A 75 9.31 8.91 7.17
C SER A 75 9.61 7.51 6.60
N ARG A 76 9.28 7.28 5.32
CA ARG A 76 9.37 5.97 4.64
C ARG A 76 8.57 4.87 5.35
N LEU A 77 7.53 5.25 6.09
CA LEU A 77 6.73 4.34 6.88
C LEU A 77 5.59 3.76 6.06
N TRP A 78 5.46 2.43 6.05
CA TRP A 78 4.29 1.75 5.50
C TRP A 78 3.11 1.92 6.46
N ILE A 79 2.23 2.88 6.16
CA ILE A 79 1.14 3.29 7.05
C ILE A 79 0.00 2.30 7.02
N SER A 80 -0.33 1.78 5.85
CA SER A 80 -1.50 0.91 5.68
C SER A 80 -1.31 -0.10 4.57
N LYS A 81 -2.02 -1.23 4.72
CA LYS A 81 -2.10 -2.29 3.74
C LYS A 81 -3.49 -2.91 3.73
N VAL A 82 -3.99 -3.22 2.55
CA VAL A 82 -5.24 -3.98 2.36
C VAL A 82 -4.97 -5.10 1.37
N VAL A 83 -5.50 -6.29 1.64
CA VAL A 83 -5.32 -7.46 0.79
C VAL A 83 -6.68 -7.93 0.28
N GLY A 84 -6.84 -8.06 -1.03
CA GLY A 84 -8.08 -8.53 -1.61
C GLY A 84 -8.19 -8.37 -3.12
N ASN A 85 -9.42 -8.24 -3.61
CA ASN A 85 -9.70 -7.98 -5.03
C ASN A 85 -9.28 -6.57 -5.45
N ARG A 86 -8.86 -6.39 -6.70
CA ARG A 86 -8.53 -5.07 -7.24
C ARG A 86 -9.79 -4.26 -7.53
N ASN A 87 -10.35 -3.61 -6.51
CA ASN A 87 -11.62 -2.90 -6.59
C ASN A 87 -11.63 -1.62 -5.73
N TYR A 88 -12.68 -0.82 -5.91
CA TYR A 88 -12.90 0.42 -5.18
C TYR A 88 -13.07 0.23 -3.67
N CYS A 89 -13.75 -0.81 -3.21
CA CYS A 89 -13.98 -1.04 -1.78
C CYS A 89 -12.68 -1.19 -1.00
N ASN A 90 -11.69 -1.89 -1.56
CA ASN A 90 -10.38 -2.06 -0.93
C ASN A 90 -9.56 -0.77 -0.92
N VAL A 91 -9.64 0.03 -1.99
CA VAL A 91 -9.04 1.37 -2.02
C VAL A 91 -9.66 2.29 -0.96
N LYS A 92 -11.00 2.32 -0.88
CA LYS A 92 -11.73 3.09 0.14
C LYS A 92 -11.34 2.65 1.56
N THR A 93 -11.23 1.34 1.78
CA THR A 93 -10.79 0.79 3.08
C THR A 93 -9.38 1.24 3.41
N LEU A 94 -8.45 1.18 2.46
CA LEU A 94 -7.06 1.63 2.64
C LEU A 94 -7.01 3.11 3.05
N LEU A 95 -7.73 3.98 2.33
CA LEU A 95 -7.73 5.42 2.61
C LEU A 95 -8.38 5.75 3.96
N ASN A 96 -9.50 5.11 4.30
CA ASN A 96 -10.14 5.29 5.61
C ASN A 96 -9.19 4.90 6.76
N GLN A 97 -8.50 3.76 6.65
CA GLN A 97 -7.52 3.34 7.65
C GLN A 97 -6.40 4.38 7.84
N ILE A 98 -5.96 5.03 6.78
CA ILE A 98 -4.93 6.08 6.85
C ILE A 98 -5.48 7.33 7.53
N ILE A 99 -6.69 7.78 7.15
CA ILE A 99 -7.33 8.95 7.75
C ILE A 99 -7.56 8.75 9.26
N GLU A 100 -7.96 7.54 9.67
CA GLU A 100 -8.18 7.20 11.08
C GLU A 100 -6.88 7.08 11.88
N ALA A 101 -5.80 6.60 11.26
CA ALA A 101 -4.53 6.35 11.94
C ALA A 101 -3.61 7.58 11.98
N CYS A 102 -3.68 8.49 11.00
CA CYS A 102 -2.71 9.57 10.81
C CYS A 102 -3.17 10.93 11.32
N ARG A 103 -2.19 11.79 11.65
CA ARG A 103 -2.37 13.24 11.78
C ARG A 103 -2.14 13.87 10.41
N ILE A 104 -3.20 14.36 9.79
CA ILE A 104 -3.17 14.81 8.40
C ILE A 104 -2.65 16.23 8.32
N ALA A 105 -1.54 16.46 7.59
CA ALA A 105 -1.18 17.80 7.15
C ALA A 105 -2.21 18.28 6.12
N ASN A 106 -2.66 19.52 6.21
CA ASN A 106 -3.67 20.04 5.29
C ASN A 106 -3.12 21.21 4.46
N PRO A 107 -2.99 21.07 3.11
CA PRO A 107 -3.19 19.84 2.34
C PRO A 107 -1.96 18.94 2.37
N PHE A 108 -2.16 17.61 2.39
CA PHE A 108 -1.10 16.64 2.14
C PHE A 108 -1.04 16.27 0.66
N ILE A 109 0.11 15.80 0.19
CA ILE A 109 0.28 15.33 -1.19
C ILE A 109 -0.15 13.86 -1.27
N PHE A 110 -0.96 13.50 -2.26
CA PHE A 110 -1.31 12.11 -2.55
C PHE A 110 -0.91 11.74 -3.98
N THR A 111 -0.13 10.67 -4.13
CA THR A 111 0.31 10.18 -5.44
C THR A 111 0.02 8.70 -5.64
N THR A 112 -0.55 8.35 -6.79
CA THR A 112 -0.81 6.95 -7.17
C THR A 112 -0.46 6.69 -8.63
N ASP A 113 -0.59 5.43 -9.05
CA ASP A 113 -0.63 5.07 -10.47
C ASP A 113 -1.96 5.50 -11.12
N GLY A 114 -2.16 5.08 -12.38
CA GLY A 114 -3.37 5.37 -13.15
C GLY A 114 -4.59 4.50 -12.81
N PHE A 115 -4.66 3.85 -11.65
CA PHE A 115 -5.81 3.04 -11.26
C PHE A 115 -7.02 3.90 -10.85
N GLU A 116 -8.04 3.93 -11.72
CA GLU A 116 -9.20 4.83 -11.61
C GLU A 116 -9.91 4.83 -10.23
N PRO A 117 -10.04 3.69 -9.52
CA PRO A 117 -10.66 3.70 -8.19
C PRO A 117 -9.99 4.61 -7.16
N TYR A 118 -8.69 4.92 -7.27
CA TYR A 118 -8.08 5.96 -6.44
C TYR A 118 -8.63 7.34 -6.73
N SER A 119 -8.79 7.68 -8.01
CA SER A 119 -9.37 8.97 -8.40
C SER A 119 -10.77 9.15 -7.87
N TRP A 120 -11.57 8.08 -7.89
CA TRP A 120 -12.91 8.12 -7.30
C TRP A 120 -12.83 8.26 -5.78
N ALA A 121 -12.01 7.46 -5.11
CA ALA A 121 -11.93 7.48 -3.65
C ALA A 121 -11.38 8.82 -3.13
N ALA A 122 -10.35 9.37 -3.77
CA ALA A 122 -9.77 10.67 -3.44
C ALA A 122 -10.80 11.79 -3.58
N LYS A 123 -11.56 11.84 -4.68
CA LYS A 123 -12.61 12.86 -4.87
C LYS A 123 -13.75 12.75 -3.86
N ASN A 124 -14.08 11.54 -3.41
CA ASN A 124 -15.18 11.34 -2.46
C ASN A 124 -14.76 11.53 -0.99
N LEU A 125 -13.49 11.28 -0.65
CA LEU A 125 -13.02 11.22 0.74
C LEU A 125 -12.03 12.32 1.10
N LEU A 126 -11.28 12.86 0.12
CA LEU A 126 -10.09 13.67 0.34
C LEU A 126 -10.09 15.03 -0.38
N ASP A 127 -11.17 15.40 -1.07
CA ASP A 127 -11.21 16.55 -2.01
C ASP A 127 -10.74 17.88 -1.39
N SER A 128 -11.07 18.12 -0.11
CA SER A 128 -10.73 19.36 0.60
C SER A 128 -9.43 19.31 1.40
N ILE A 129 -8.79 18.13 1.52
CA ILE A 129 -7.66 17.91 2.43
C ILE A 129 -6.39 17.40 1.74
N CYS A 130 -6.45 17.12 0.44
CA CYS A 130 -5.29 16.62 -0.31
C CYS A 130 -5.07 17.34 -1.64
N LEU A 131 -3.84 17.32 -2.11
CA LEU A 131 -3.49 17.55 -3.51
C LEU A 131 -3.17 16.20 -4.13
N TYR A 132 -3.97 15.77 -5.10
CA TYR A 132 -3.87 14.42 -5.66
C TYR A 132 -3.39 14.43 -7.10
N ALA A 133 -2.32 13.68 -7.37
CA ALA A 133 -1.75 13.49 -8.70
C ALA A 133 -1.57 12.01 -9.04
N GLN A 134 -1.70 11.68 -10.32
CA GLN A 134 -1.41 10.36 -10.86
C GLN A 134 -0.15 10.36 -11.70
N VAL A 135 0.66 9.31 -11.55
CA VAL A 135 1.83 9.04 -12.37
C VAL A 135 1.52 7.89 -13.33
N ILE A 136 1.17 8.24 -14.56
CA ILE A 136 0.78 7.29 -15.60
C ILE A 136 2.02 6.89 -16.41
N LYS A 137 2.41 5.62 -16.31
CA LYS A 137 3.54 5.04 -17.05
C LYS A 137 3.03 4.38 -18.33
N LYS A 138 3.56 4.77 -19.48
CA LYS A 138 3.35 4.05 -20.76
C LYS A 138 4.47 3.05 -20.97
N TRP A 139 4.10 1.80 -21.24
CA TRP A 139 5.02 0.69 -21.39
C TRP A 139 5.08 0.20 -22.83
N ARG A 140 6.27 -0.19 -23.30
CA ARG A 140 6.49 -0.88 -24.58
C ARG A 140 7.60 -1.89 -24.39
N LYS A 141 7.36 -3.16 -24.75
CA LYS A 141 8.34 -4.27 -24.60
C LYS A 141 9.01 -4.28 -23.22
N ASN A 142 8.21 -4.25 -22.14
CA ASN A 142 8.66 -4.21 -20.74
C ASN A 142 9.58 -3.03 -20.35
N ARG A 143 9.58 -1.95 -21.12
CA ARG A 143 10.28 -0.70 -20.78
C ARG A 143 9.29 0.45 -20.66
N VAL A 144 9.49 1.30 -19.67
CA VAL A 144 8.76 2.57 -19.56
C VAL A 144 9.28 3.49 -20.66
N ILE A 145 8.40 3.91 -21.56
CA ILE A 145 8.73 4.80 -22.69
C ILE A 145 8.31 6.25 -22.46
N LYS A 146 7.32 6.46 -21.59
CA LYS A 146 6.81 7.79 -21.25
C LYS A 146 6.23 7.76 -19.85
N VAL A 147 6.48 8.81 -19.09
CA VAL A 147 5.84 9.07 -17.81
C VAL A 147 5.03 10.34 -17.98
N GLU A 148 3.74 10.27 -17.65
CA GLU A 148 2.81 11.39 -17.69
C GLU A 148 2.30 11.65 -16.28
N ARG A 149 2.36 12.91 -15.84
CA ARG A 149 1.88 13.32 -14.52
C ARG A 149 0.59 14.10 -14.70
N ARG A 150 -0.49 13.59 -14.12
CA ARG A 150 -1.82 14.20 -14.22
C ARG A 150 -2.26 14.67 -12.84
N LEU A 151 -2.46 15.97 -12.68
CA LEU A 151 -3.08 16.52 -11.48
C LEU A 151 -4.60 16.27 -11.55
N ILE A 152 -5.17 15.70 -10.49
CA ILE A 152 -6.59 15.35 -10.41
C ILE A 152 -7.32 16.26 -9.41
N ILE A 153 -6.73 16.53 -8.25
CA ILE A 153 -7.27 17.44 -7.22
C ILE A 153 -6.22 18.51 -6.93
N GLY A 154 -6.67 19.77 -6.87
CA GLY A 154 -5.82 20.93 -6.59
C GLY A 154 -5.30 21.65 -7.83
N THR A 155 -4.31 22.54 -7.62
CA THR A 155 -3.68 23.34 -8.69
C THR A 155 -2.18 23.10 -8.75
N LYS A 156 -1.57 23.28 -9.93
CA LYS A 156 -0.13 23.11 -10.11
C LYS A 156 0.68 24.03 -9.21
N ALA A 157 0.27 25.29 -9.08
CA ALA A 157 0.93 26.25 -8.20
C ALA A 157 0.94 25.80 -6.73
N LYS A 158 -0.15 25.22 -6.22
CA LYS A 158 -0.19 24.67 -4.86
C LYS A 158 0.71 23.44 -4.70
N MET A 159 0.78 22.58 -5.72
CA MET A 159 1.69 21.42 -5.71
C MET A 159 3.16 21.82 -5.70
N GLU A 160 3.54 22.82 -6.51
CA GLU A 160 4.91 23.32 -6.60
C GLU A 160 5.39 24.01 -5.32
N GLN A 161 4.47 24.51 -4.48
CA GLN A 161 4.79 25.11 -3.18
C GLN A 161 5.08 24.09 -2.08
N LEU A 162 4.61 22.84 -2.24
CA LEU A 162 4.70 21.77 -1.23
C LEU A 162 5.78 20.71 -1.55
N LEU A 163 6.36 20.75 -2.74
CA LEU A 163 7.46 19.88 -3.20
C LEU A 163 8.81 20.57 -2.99
#